data_AF-A0A3P2A6Z8-F1
#
_entry.id   AF-A0A3P2A6Z8-F1
#
_cell.length_a   1.000
_cell.length_b   1.000
_cell.length_c   1.000
_cell.angle_alpha   90.00
_cell.angle_beta   90.00
_cell.angle_gamma   90.00
#
_symmetry.space_group_name_H-M   'P 1'
#
loop_
_entity.id
_entity.type
_entity.pdbx_description
1 polymer ?
#
loop_
_entity_poly.entity_id
_entity_poly.type
_entity_poly.pdbx_seq_one_letter_code
_entity_poly.pdbx_strand_id
1 'polypeptide(L)'
;MLASGSCLLTDICDQLHEPSKKVNVVDRLSRHLEKGTPASSLSAYLRQIKKWVPDHPVIHIDDSDVVKPDGYKFEALGIVRDGSESTSAKNVYKKG
;
A
#
# COMPACT_ATOMS: atom_id res chain seq x y z
N MET A 1 7.69 19.19 19.14
CA MET A 1 8.02 18.05 18.25
C MET A 1 6.73 17.55 17.62
N LEU A 2 6.64 17.48 16.29
CA LEU A 2 5.48 16.91 15.59
C LEU A 2 5.41 15.41 15.89
N ALA A 3 4.29 14.93 16.42
CA ALA A 3 4.12 13.56 16.90
C ALA A 3 4.34 12.47 15.83
N SER A 4 4.28 12.83 14.54
CA SER A 4 4.52 11.94 13.40
C SER A 4 5.94 12.03 12.81
N GLY A 5 6.78 12.98 13.25
CA GLY A 5 8.10 13.23 12.65
C GLY A 5 8.09 13.69 11.18
N SER A 6 6.92 13.79 10.55
CA SER A 6 6.75 14.15 9.14
C SER A 6 6.38 15.64 9.00
N CYS A 7 7.13 16.35 8.16
CA CYS A 7 6.86 17.73 7.75
C CYS A 7 6.16 17.83 6.39
N LEU A 8 5.69 16.71 5.83
CA LEU A 8 5.22 16.63 4.44
C LEU A 8 4.13 17.67 4.10
N LEU A 9 3.14 17.85 4.98
CA LEU A 9 2.07 18.83 4.74
C LEU A 9 2.58 20.27 4.77
N THR A 10 3.61 20.53 5.57
CA THR A 10 4.28 21.83 5.63
C THR A 10 5.05 22.10 4.35
N ASP A 11 5.77 21.11 3.84
CA ASP A 11 6.53 21.21 2.59
C ASP A 11 5.59 21.40 1.39
N ILE A 12 4.49 20.64 1.35
CA ILE A 12 3.44 20.81 0.34
C ILE A 12 2.80 22.20 0.43
N CYS A 13 2.53 22.69 1.63
CA CYS A 13 2.02 24.04 1.83
C CYS A 13 2.97 25.11 1.27
N ASP A 14 4.29 24.92 1.43
CA ASP A 14 5.29 25.83 0.87
C ASP A 14 5.29 25.83 -0.66
N GLN A 15 5.07 24.67 -1.29
CA GLN A 15 5.00 24.57 -2.76
C GLN A 15 3.71 25.12 -3.37
N LEU A 16 2.60 25.07 -2.62
CA LEU A 16 1.29 25.53 -3.10
C LEU A 16 1.20 27.06 -3.23
N HIS A 17 2.07 27.82 -2.53
CA HIS A 17 2.11 29.29 -2.56
C HIS A 17 0.73 29.96 -2.39
N GLU A 18 -0.15 29.36 -1.59
CA GLU A 18 -1.50 29.89 -1.40
C GLU A 18 -1.47 31.18 -0.57
N PRO A 19 -2.33 32.16 -0.89
CA PRO A 19 -2.44 33.42 -0.13
C PRO A 19 -3.22 33.20 1.18
N SER A 20 -2.71 32.32 2.05
CA SER A 20 -3.29 31.99 3.35
C SER A 20 -2.16 31.69 4.34
N LYS A 21 -2.46 31.77 5.64
CA LYS A 21 -1.48 31.39 6.67
C LYS A 21 -1.17 29.90 6.54
N LYS A 22 0.11 29.55 6.59
CA LYS A 22 0.61 28.17 6.52
C LYS A 22 -0.17 27.20 7.43
N VAL A 23 -0.46 27.61 8.67
CA VAL A 23 -1.23 26.77 9.61
C VAL A 23 -2.63 26.41 9.10
N ASN A 24 -3.30 27.33 8.39
CA ASN A 24 -4.64 27.10 7.85
C ASN A 24 -4.60 26.13 6.67
N VAL A 25 -3.57 26.22 5.83
CA VAL A 25 -3.38 25.32 4.69
C VAL A 25 -3.04 23.92 5.19
N VAL A 26 -2.10 23.79 6.13
CA VAL A 26 -1.74 22.52 6.75
C VAL A 26 -2.95 21.86 7.41
N ASP A 27 -3.72 22.61 8.20
CA ASP A 27 -4.93 22.11 8.85
C ASP A 27 -6.00 21.67 7.83
N ARG A 28 -6.21 22.44 6.75
CA ARG A 28 -7.11 22.06 5.66
C ARG A 28 -6.66 20.78 4.95
N LEU A 29 -5.35 20.64 4.66
CA LEU A 29 -4.80 19.44 4.03
C LEU A 29 -4.95 18.22 4.95
N SER A 30 -4.69 18.37 6.25
CA SER A 30 -4.90 17.31 7.24
C SER A 30 -6.35 16.84 7.25
N ARG A 31 -7.31 17.78 7.33
CA ARG A 31 -8.76 17.48 7.28
C ARG A 31 -9.21 16.85 5.96
N HIS A 32 -8.50 17.09 4.86
CA HIS A 32 -8.76 16.38 3.60
C HIS A 32 -8.25 14.94 3.63
N LEU A 33 -7.09 14.69 4.22
CA LEU A 33 -6.56 13.33 4.38
C LEU A 33 -7.44 12.46 5.28
N GLU A 34 -8.00 13.03 6.35
CA GLU A 34 -8.94 12.33 7.25
C GLU A 34 -10.18 11.80 6.53
N LYS A 35 -10.60 12.45 5.44
CA LYS A 35 -11.75 12.01 4.63
C LYS A 35 -11.40 10.86 3.67
N GLY A 36 -10.12 10.53 3.53
CA GLY A 36 -9.62 9.54 2.59
C GLY A 36 -9.59 10.03 1.13
N THR A 37 -9.28 9.11 0.22
CA THR A 37 -9.18 9.41 -1.21
C THR A 37 -10.54 9.21 -1.90
N PRO A 38 -11.05 10.20 -2.66
CA PRO A 38 -12.27 10.02 -3.45
C PRO A 38 -12.14 8.85 -4.43
N ALA A 39 -13.21 8.07 -4.61
CA ALA A 39 -13.21 6.89 -5.48
C ALA A 39 -12.85 7.21 -6.94
N SER A 40 -13.24 8.38 -7.44
CA SER A 40 -12.87 8.87 -8.78
C SER A 40 -11.37 9.12 -8.92
N SER A 41 -10.74 9.76 -7.92
CA SER A 41 -9.30 9.98 -7.90
C SER A 41 -8.53 8.68 -7.78
N LEU A 42 -8.99 7.76 -6.93
CA LEU A 42 -8.39 6.44 -6.78
C LEU A 42 -8.45 5.64 -8.09
N SER A 43 -9.62 5.59 -8.73
CA SER A 43 -9.77 4.88 -10.01
C SER A 43 -8.94 5.50 -11.14
N ALA A 44 -8.83 6.84 -11.18
CA ALA A 44 -7.96 7.52 -12.14
C ALA A 44 -6.48 7.18 -11.91
N TYR A 45 -6.04 7.18 -10.66
CA TYR A 45 -4.68 6.81 -10.26
C TYR A 45 -4.37 5.36 -10.65
N LEU A 46 -5.24 4.42 -10.28
CA LEU A 46 -5.08 3.00 -10.62
C LEU A 46 -5.05 2.76 -12.13
N ARG A 47 -5.89 3.45 -12.90
CA ARG A 47 -5.88 3.38 -14.37
C ARG A 47 -4.55 3.87 -14.95
N GLN A 48 -3.92 4.87 -14.34
CA GLN A 48 -2.63 5.37 -14.78
C GLN A 48 -1.51 4.39 -14.45
N ILE A 49 -1.47 3.87 -13.21
CA ILE A 49 -0.47 2.87 -12.79
C ILE A 49 -0.55 1.61 -13.63
N LYS A 50 -1.77 1.14 -13.95
CA LYS A 50 -1.96 -0.09 -14.73
C LYS A 50 -1.24 -0.05 -16.08
N LYS A 51 -1.00 1.12 -16.67
CA LYS A 51 -0.23 1.28 -17.91
C LYS A 51 1.27 1.03 -17.74
N TRP A 52 1.78 1.17 -16.52
CA TRP A 52 3.20 0.99 -16.19
C TRP A 52 3.50 -0.43 -15.70
N VAL A 53 2.47 -1.22 -15.42
CA VAL A 53 2.60 -2.61 -14.99
C VAL A 53 2.78 -3.49 -16.24
N PRO A 54 3.79 -4.37 -16.29
CA PRO A 54 3.96 -5.31 -17.39
C PRO A 54 2.80 -6.31 -17.44
N ASP A 55 2.54 -6.92 -18.61
CA ASP A 55 1.46 -7.90 -18.79
C ASP A 55 1.55 -9.09 -17.83
N HIS A 56 2.78 -9.41 -17.39
CA HIS A 56 3.08 -10.48 -16.44
C HIS A 56 3.81 -9.89 -15.23
N PRO A 57 3.09 -9.28 -14.27
CA PRO A 57 3.72 -8.71 -13.09
C PRO A 57 4.21 -9.81 -12.15
N VAL A 58 5.46 -9.70 -11.73
CA VAL A 58 6.00 -10.52 -10.64
C VAL A 58 5.70 -9.80 -9.33
N ILE A 59 4.86 -10.40 -8.51
CA ILE A 59 4.49 -9.88 -7.19
C ILE A 59 5.18 -10.76 -6.15
N HIS A 60 6.11 -10.17 -5.40
CA HIS A 60 6.73 -10.83 -4.26
C HIS A 60 5.76 -10.76 -3.07
N ILE A 61 5.40 -11.94 -2.55
CA ILE A 61 4.55 -12.10 -1.37
C ILE A 61 5.44 -12.71 -0.30
N ASP A 62 5.56 -12.05 0.85
CA ASP A 62 6.29 -12.58 1.99
C ASP A 62 5.35 -13.05 3.12
N ASP A 63 5.91 -13.67 4.15
CA ASP A 63 5.13 -14.18 5.29
C ASP A 63 4.37 -13.06 6.04
N SER A 64 4.84 -11.82 5.93
CA SER A 64 4.17 -10.66 6.53
C SER A 64 2.90 -10.25 5.76
N ASP A 65 2.80 -10.62 4.48
CA ASP A 65 1.62 -10.40 3.66
C ASP A 65 0.51 -11.41 3.95
N VAL A 66 0.86 -12.65 4.31
CA VAL A 66 -0.10 -13.73 4.64
C VAL A 66 -0.83 -13.44 5.96
N VAL A 67 -0.14 -12.89 6.96
CA VAL A 67 -0.73 -12.59 8.29
C VAL A 67 -1.68 -11.39 8.30
N LYS A 68 -1.81 -10.67 7.17
CA LYS A 68 -2.80 -9.59 7.05
C LYS A 68 -4.22 -10.19 7.09
N PRO A 69 -5.24 -9.47 7.57
CA PRO A 69 -6.62 -10.01 7.71
C PRO A 69 -7.21 -10.62 6.42
N ASP A 70 -6.77 -10.16 5.25
CA ASP A 70 -7.14 -10.68 3.93
C ASP A 70 -6.00 -11.46 3.24
N GLY A 71 -4.86 -11.61 3.92
CA GLY A 71 -3.62 -12.18 3.42
C GLY A 71 -3.64 -13.69 3.19
N TYR A 72 -4.48 -14.42 3.92
CA TYR A 72 -4.68 -15.86 3.73
C TYR A 72 -5.12 -16.22 2.29
N LYS A 73 -5.74 -15.26 1.56
CA LYS A 73 -6.13 -15.46 0.16
C LYS A 73 -4.92 -15.61 -0.77
N PHE A 74 -3.74 -15.16 -0.34
CA PHE A 74 -2.48 -15.36 -1.06
C PHE A 74 -1.95 -16.79 -0.96
N GLU A 75 -2.38 -17.58 0.03
CA GLU A 75 -2.02 -19.00 0.14
C GLU A 75 -2.53 -19.79 -1.08
N ALA A 76 -3.70 -19.42 -1.61
CA ALA A 76 -4.33 -20.07 -2.76
C ALA A 76 -3.79 -19.61 -4.13
N LEU A 77 -2.95 -18.56 -4.16
CA LEU A 77 -2.46 -17.95 -5.40
C LEU A 77 -1.11 -18.51 -5.87
N GLY A 78 -0.42 -19.32 -5.06
CA GLY A 78 0.91 -19.82 -5.34
C GLY A 78 1.08 -21.32 -5.14
N ILE A 79 2.17 -21.85 -5.70
CA ILE A 79 2.70 -23.15 -5.28
C ILE A 79 3.44 -22.90 -3.97
N VAL A 80 2.79 -23.18 -2.85
CA VAL A 80 3.32 -22.94 -1.51
C VAL A 80 4.24 -24.08 -1.07
N ARG A 81 5.26 -23.75 -0.28
CA ARG A 81 6.12 -24.73 0.36
C ARG A 81 5.37 -25.29 1.57
N ASP A 82 4.92 -26.54 1.46
CA ASP A 82 4.21 -27.20 2.54
C ASP A 82 5.15 -27.48 3.73
N GLY A 83 4.97 -26.71 4.81
CA GLY A 83 5.71 -26.87 6.08
C GLY A 83 5.01 -27.75 7.10
N SER A 84 3.80 -28.23 6.80
CA SER A 84 2.95 -28.99 7.74
C SER A 84 3.30 -30.49 7.78
N GLU A 85 3.90 -31.02 6.71
CA GLU A 85 4.34 -32.41 6.65
C GLU A 85 5.74 -32.60 7.27
N SER A 86 5.80 -33.35 8.37
CA SER A 86 7.05 -33.73 9.06
C SER A 86 7.75 -34.93 8.41
N THR A 87 7.80 -34.99 7.09
CA THR A 87 8.52 -36.02 6.33
C THR A 87 9.84 -35.48 5.78
N SER A 88 10.76 -36.36 5.37
CA SER A 88 12.10 -36.02 4.87
C SER A 88 12.10 -35.22 3.55
N ALA A 89 10.94 -35.02 2.92
CA ALA A 89 10.75 -34.24 1.70
C ALA A 89 10.23 -32.81 1.97
N LYS A 90 10.77 -32.10 2.98
CA LYS A 90 10.37 -30.74 3.44
C LYS A 90 10.54 -29.58 2.43
N ASN A 91 10.51 -29.88 1.14
CA ASN A 91 10.79 -28.97 0.04
C ASN A 91 9.95 -29.27 -1.22
N VAL A 92 8.82 -29.97 -1.09
CA VAL A 92 7.93 -30.16 -2.23
C VAL A 92 7.01 -28.95 -2.30
N TYR A 93 7.25 -28.11 -3.30
CA TYR A 93 6.32 -27.06 -3.70
C TYR A 93 5.00 -27.74 -4.12
N LYS A 94 3.92 -27.49 -3.39
CA LYS A 94 2.58 -28.01 -3.69
C LYS A 94 1.67 -26.86 -4.10
N LYS A 95 0.76 -27.11 -5.05
CA LYS A 95 -0.29 -26.14 -5.36
C LYS A 95 -1.17 -26.01 -4.13
N GLY A 96 -1.35 -24.78 -3.63
CA GLY A 96 -2.30 -24.48 -2.55
C GLY A 96 -3.72 -24.86 -2.93
#